data_AF-A0A502E8S9-F1
#
_entry.id   AF-A0A502E8S9-F1
#
_cell.length_a   1.000
_cell.length_b   1.000
_cell.length_c   1.000
_cell.angle_alpha   90.00
_cell.angle_beta   90.00
_cell.angle_gamma   90.00
#
_symmetry.space_group_name_H-M   'P 1'
#
loop_
_entity.id
_entity.type
_entity.pdbx_description
1 polymer ?
#
loop_
_entity_poly.entity_id
_entity_poly.type
_entity_poly.pdbx_seq_one_letter_code
_entity_poly.pdbx_strand_id
1 'polypeptide(L)'
;MRTNTLKEYKKAIRIKYEIEREREYFDYLNSPSRGKLRDFCWLIFEDNPTEDDLKVFKNLFSIDFDPAKKKKFKEQKDKFRPIETFFKGETDPSNIDAINMAAILVDFEPRPFKKFHEKCRLEETKQIGTIDKPKKAVKNEKEVIDIFKWRKRYKSIGRNLRQVMALF
;
A
#
# COMPACT_ATOMS: atom_id res chain seq x y z
N MET A 1 16.95 16.37 7.76
CA MET A 1 15.61 15.84 8.07
C MET A 1 15.15 14.85 7.00
N ARG A 2 15.68 13.62 6.95
CA ARG A 2 15.26 12.56 5.98
C ARG A 2 14.57 11.36 6.65
N THR A 3 14.66 11.27 7.96
CA THR A 3 14.14 10.15 8.77
C THR A 3 12.63 10.21 9.00
N ASN A 4 11.98 11.33 8.69
CA ASN A 4 10.54 11.48 8.93
C ASN A 4 9.67 10.90 7.81
N THR A 5 10.04 11.09 6.54
CA THR A 5 9.23 10.67 5.38
C THR A 5 8.99 9.15 5.33
N LEU A 6 9.96 8.32 5.72
CA LEU A 6 9.76 6.86 5.78
C LEU A 6 8.82 6.48 6.94
N LYS A 7 8.92 7.17 8.08
CA LYS A 7 8.01 6.94 9.22
C LYS A 7 6.58 7.36 8.85
N GLU A 8 6.42 8.46 8.14
CA GLU A 8 5.13 8.93 7.61
C GLU A 8 4.54 7.94 6.61
N TYR A 9 5.36 7.41 5.69
CA TYR A 9 4.92 6.38 4.74
C TYR A 9 4.42 5.12 5.46
N LYS A 10 5.19 4.61 6.42
CA LYS A 10 4.78 3.47 7.26
C LYS A 10 3.49 3.74 8.03
N LYS A 11 3.37 4.92 8.63
CA LYS A 11 2.16 5.34 9.37
C LYS A 11 0.94 5.41 8.45
N ALA A 12 1.10 5.97 7.25
CA ALA A 12 0.02 6.10 6.27
C ALA A 12 -0.45 4.73 5.76
N ILE A 13 0.47 3.78 5.53
CA ILE A 13 0.13 2.39 5.17
C ILE A 13 -0.65 1.72 6.31
N ARG A 14 -0.24 1.89 7.57
CA ARG A 14 -0.97 1.32 8.72
C ARG A 14 -2.38 1.88 8.84
N ILE A 15 -2.55 3.19 8.70
CA ILE A 15 -3.90 3.81 8.72
C ILE A 15 -4.75 3.22 7.60
N LYS A 16 -4.19 3.05 6.39
CA LYS A 16 -4.88 2.43 5.26
C LYS A 16 -5.22 0.96 5.53
N TYR A 17 -4.32 0.21 6.15
CA TYR A 17 -4.56 -1.18 6.57
C TYR A 17 -5.74 -1.29 7.54
N GLU A 18 -5.81 -0.44 8.58
CA GLU A 18 -6.93 -0.47 9.54
C GLU A 18 -8.28 -0.17 8.87
N ILE A 19 -8.29 0.63 7.80
CA ILE A 19 -9.52 0.90 7.03
C ILE A 19 -9.87 -0.29 6.12
N GLU A 20 -8.88 -0.89 5.44
CA GLU A 20 -9.12 -1.96 4.46
C GLU A 20 -9.35 -3.34 5.11
N ARG A 21 -8.86 -3.55 6.33
CA ARG A 21 -9.05 -4.82 7.05
C ARG A 21 -10.51 -5.10 7.40
N GLU A 22 -11.37 -4.08 7.40
CA GLU A 22 -12.81 -4.16 7.65
C GLU A 22 -13.65 -4.20 6.37
N ARG A 23 -13.00 -4.23 5.19
CA ARG A 23 -13.66 -4.10 3.88
C ARG A 23 -13.67 -5.42 3.09
N GLU A 24 -13.53 -5.33 1.77
CA GLU A 24 -13.69 -6.39 0.79
C GLU A 24 -12.75 -7.59 1.02
N TYR A 25 -11.57 -7.34 1.59
CA TYR A 25 -10.56 -8.38 1.87
C TYR A 25 -10.41 -8.70 3.36
N PHE A 26 -11.49 -8.54 4.13
CA PHE A 26 -11.56 -8.86 5.56
C PHE A 26 -10.99 -10.25 5.89
N ASP A 27 -11.33 -11.27 5.11
CA ASP A 27 -10.89 -12.65 5.35
C ASP A 27 -9.36 -12.81 5.38
N TYR A 28 -8.66 -11.99 4.59
CA TYR A 28 -7.20 -11.99 4.49
C TYR A 28 -6.54 -11.01 5.47
N LEU A 29 -7.16 -9.83 5.65
CA LEU A 29 -6.56 -8.70 6.36
C LEU A 29 -6.98 -8.57 7.83
N ASN A 30 -8.14 -9.08 8.25
CA ASN A 30 -8.57 -8.96 9.65
C ASN A 30 -7.65 -9.75 10.61
N SER A 31 -7.28 -10.97 10.19
CA SER A 31 -6.31 -11.81 10.90
C SER A 31 -5.24 -12.25 9.92
N PRO A 32 -4.25 -11.37 9.63
CA PRO A 32 -3.25 -11.65 8.63
C PRO A 32 -2.32 -12.74 9.14
N SER A 33 -2.19 -13.80 8.34
CA SER A 33 -1.18 -14.84 8.52
C SER A 33 -0.28 -14.86 7.30
N ARG A 34 0.94 -15.40 7.42
CA ARG A 34 1.87 -15.51 6.27
C ARG A 34 1.24 -16.20 5.06
N GLY A 35 0.39 -17.21 5.30
CA GLY A 35 -0.34 -17.90 4.25
C GLY A 35 -1.39 -17.02 3.59
N LYS A 36 -2.22 -16.35 4.41
CA LYS A 36 -3.26 -15.44 3.93
C LYS A 36 -2.67 -14.26 3.15
N LEU A 37 -1.62 -13.63 3.66
CA LEU A 37 -0.95 -12.52 2.98
C LEU A 37 -0.32 -12.95 1.65
N ARG A 38 0.24 -14.16 1.59
CA ARG A 38 0.75 -14.74 0.35
C ARG A 38 -0.37 -14.94 -0.67
N ASP A 39 -1.45 -15.61 -0.26
CA ASP A 39 -2.56 -15.93 -1.16
C ASP A 39 -3.26 -14.64 -1.64
N PHE A 40 -3.36 -13.65 -0.77
CA PHE A 40 -3.88 -12.33 -1.10
C PHE A 40 -2.95 -11.54 -2.03
N CYS A 41 -1.64 -11.58 -1.80
CA CYS A 41 -0.65 -11.01 -2.72
C CYS A 41 -0.83 -11.61 -4.12
N TRP A 42 -0.96 -12.94 -4.21
CA TRP A 42 -1.20 -13.60 -5.49
C TRP A 42 -2.45 -13.09 -6.19
N LEU A 43 -3.57 -12.94 -5.45
CA LEU A 43 -4.82 -12.42 -5.99
C LEU A 43 -4.68 -11.00 -6.57
N ILE A 44 -3.98 -10.10 -5.86
CA ILE A 44 -3.75 -8.72 -6.32
C ILE A 44 -2.93 -8.68 -7.62
N PHE A 45 -1.91 -9.54 -7.71
CA PHE A 45 -1.02 -9.60 -8.87
C PHE A 45 -1.60 -10.40 -10.04
N GLU A 46 -2.60 -11.26 -9.83
CA GLU A 46 -3.36 -11.88 -10.92
C GLU A 46 -4.33 -10.91 -11.60
N ASP A 47 -4.90 -9.95 -10.87
CA ASP A 47 -5.90 -9.04 -11.44
C ASP A 47 -5.26 -8.05 -12.43
N ASN A 48 -4.39 -7.13 -12.00
CA ASN A 48 -3.83 -6.08 -12.88
C ASN A 48 -2.61 -5.31 -12.30
N PRO A 49 -1.49 -5.93 -11.92
CA PRO A 49 -0.40 -5.23 -11.22
C PRO A 49 0.19 -4.10 -12.08
N THR A 50 0.55 -2.97 -11.47
CA THR A 50 1.29 -1.92 -12.19
C THR A 50 2.75 -2.34 -12.41
N GLU A 51 3.44 -1.71 -13.36
CA GLU A 51 4.86 -2.01 -13.62
C GLU A 51 5.72 -1.80 -12.36
N ASP A 52 5.40 -0.80 -11.55
CA ASP A 52 6.09 -0.58 -10.27
C ASP A 52 5.75 -1.67 -9.24
N ASP A 53 4.51 -2.15 -9.20
CA ASP A 53 4.13 -3.27 -8.33
C ASP A 53 4.94 -4.53 -8.70
N LEU A 54 5.11 -4.80 -10.00
CA LEU A 54 5.93 -5.91 -10.52
C LEU A 54 7.42 -5.76 -10.11
N LYS A 55 7.96 -4.54 -10.16
CA LYS A 55 9.34 -4.27 -9.70
C LYS A 55 9.49 -4.52 -8.20
N VAL A 56 8.52 -4.09 -7.38
CA VAL A 56 8.51 -4.35 -5.93
C VAL A 56 8.44 -5.86 -5.65
N PHE A 57 7.62 -6.59 -6.40
CA PHE A 57 7.54 -8.05 -6.30
C PHE A 57 8.89 -8.71 -6.62
N LYS A 58 9.50 -8.34 -7.74
CA LYS A 58 10.81 -8.84 -8.14
C LYS A 58 11.89 -8.56 -7.09
N ASN A 59 11.90 -7.38 -6.51
CA ASN A 59 12.88 -7.02 -5.49
C ASN A 59 12.72 -7.85 -4.21
N LEU A 60 11.49 -8.06 -3.74
CA LEU A 60 11.25 -8.78 -2.49
C LEU A 60 11.49 -10.29 -2.61
N PHE A 61 11.05 -10.89 -3.72
CA PHE A 61 11.07 -12.33 -3.93
C PHE A 61 12.24 -12.81 -4.80
N SER A 62 12.98 -11.89 -5.43
CA SER A 62 14.04 -12.19 -6.40
C SER A 62 13.58 -13.05 -7.58
N ILE A 63 12.28 -13.03 -7.89
CA ILE A 63 11.66 -13.75 -8.99
C ILE A 63 10.70 -12.85 -9.75
N ASP A 64 10.57 -13.07 -11.05
CA ASP A 64 9.54 -12.39 -11.84
C ASP A 64 8.17 -12.99 -11.54
N PHE A 65 7.15 -12.14 -11.50
CA PHE A 65 5.77 -12.60 -11.36
C PHE A 65 5.38 -13.33 -12.64
N ASP A 66 5.05 -14.62 -12.49
CA ASP A 66 4.62 -15.49 -13.57
C ASP A 66 3.45 -16.32 -13.06
N PRO A 67 2.22 -16.10 -13.58
CA PRO A 67 1.03 -16.84 -13.18
C PRO A 67 1.21 -18.36 -13.32
N ALA A 68 2.03 -18.84 -14.27
CA ALA A 68 2.30 -20.25 -14.47
C ALA A 68 3.22 -20.85 -13.39
N LYS A 69 3.95 -20.01 -12.64
CA LYS A 69 4.92 -20.44 -11.61
C LYS A 69 4.40 -20.33 -10.17
N LYS A 70 3.09 -20.48 -9.96
CA LYS A 70 2.44 -20.46 -8.63
C LYS A 70 3.11 -21.36 -7.59
N LYS A 71 3.64 -22.52 -8.01
CA LYS A 71 4.34 -23.46 -7.11
C LYS A 71 5.59 -22.84 -6.46
N LYS A 72 6.42 -22.14 -7.23
CA LYS A 72 7.63 -21.46 -6.72
C LYS A 72 7.28 -20.33 -5.76
N PHE A 73 6.17 -19.64 -6.01
CA PHE A 73 5.69 -18.59 -5.13
C PHE A 73 5.19 -19.12 -3.77
N LYS A 74 4.59 -20.32 -3.74
CA LYS A 74 4.13 -20.95 -2.48
C LYS A 74 5.25 -21.13 -1.44
N GLU A 75 6.49 -21.30 -1.91
CA GLU A 75 7.70 -21.47 -1.08
C GLU A 75 8.17 -20.15 -0.43
N GLN A 76 7.74 -18.99 -0.94
CA GLN A 76 8.18 -17.67 -0.46
C GLN A 76 7.46 -17.18 0.81
N LYS A 77 6.86 -18.08 1.60
CA LYS A 77 6.05 -17.75 2.79
C LYS A 77 6.82 -16.91 3.82
N ASP A 78 8.12 -17.13 3.97
CA ASP A 78 8.93 -16.46 4.99
C ASP A 78 9.15 -14.97 4.71
N LYS A 79 9.08 -14.55 3.43
CA LYS A 79 9.18 -13.15 3.02
C LYS A 79 8.00 -12.31 3.49
N PHE A 80 6.88 -12.94 3.86
CA PHE A 80 5.69 -12.26 4.40
C PHE A 80 5.74 -12.04 5.91
N ARG A 81 6.69 -12.66 6.65
CA ARG A 81 6.86 -12.43 8.09
C ARG A 81 7.02 -10.95 8.48
N PRO A 82 7.88 -10.14 7.82
CA PRO A 82 7.98 -8.72 8.15
C PRO A 82 6.70 -7.93 7.86
N ILE A 83 5.91 -8.35 6.86
CA ILE A 83 4.65 -7.69 6.50
C ILE A 83 3.55 -8.02 7.52
N GLU A 84 3.46 -9.30 7.91
CA GLU A 84 2.54 -9.77 8.95
C GLU A 84 2.73 -9.01 10.26
N THR A 85 3.96 -9.03 10.78
CA THR A 85 4.30 -8.37 12.06
C THR A 85 4.17 -6.84 11.97
N PHE A 86 4.37 -6.26 10.78
CA PHE A 86 4.13 -4.83 10.54
C PHE A 86 2.65 -4.45 10.65
N PHE A 87 1.75 -5.24 10.04
CA PHE A 87 0.31 -5.05 10.11
C PHE A 87 -0.26 -5.31 11.50
N LYS A 88 0.30 -6.27 12.25
CA LYS A 88 -0.05 -6.51 13.66
C LYS A 88 0.50 -5.45 14.62
N GLY A 89 1.38 -4.55 14.15
CA GLY A 89 2.02 -3.53 14.98
C GLY A 89 3.13 -4.07 15.89
N GLU A 90 3.49 -5.35 15.77
CA GLU A 90 4.50 -6.02 16.61
C GLU A 90 5.92 -5.54 16.28
N THR A 91 6.20 -5.27 15.01
CA THR A 91 7.54 -4.84 14.57
C THR A 91 7.47 -3.65 13.61
N ASP A 92 8.58 -2.93 13.51
CA ASP A 92 8.80 -1.93 12.47
C ASP A 92 9.87 -2.43 11.48
N PRO A 93 9.50 -2.94 10.30
CA PRO A 93 10.45 -3.52 9.37
C PRO A 93 11.39 -2.44 8.81
N SER A 94 12.69 -2.73 8.76
CA SER A 94 13.67 -1.88 8.09
C SER A 94 13.75 -2.12 6.58
N ASN A 95 13.20 -3.24 6.12
CA ASN A 95 13.22 -3.61 4.71
C ASN A 95 12.19 -2.79 3.91
N ILE A 96 12.68 -1.91 3.02
CA ILE A 96 11.86 -1.04 2.17
C ILE A 96 10.99 -1.85 1.21
N ASP A 97 11.47 -2.97 0.68
CA ASP A 97 10.69 -3.81 -0.24
C ASP A 97 9.51 -4.47 0.47
N ALA A 98 9.68 -4.88 1.73
CA ALA A 98 8.57 -5.39 2.54
C ALA A 98 7.53 -4.30 2.85
N ILE A 99 7.97 -3.06 3.11
CA ILE A 99 7.05 -1.92 3.33
C ILE A 99 6.31 -1.58 2.03
N ASN A 100 7.00 -1.57 0.89
CA ASN A 100 6.38 -1.33 -0.40
C ASN A 100 5.37 -2.44 -0.74
N MET A 101 5.69 -3.69 -0.42
CA MET A 101 4.75 -4.80 -0.56
C MET A 101 3.52 -4.61 0.34
N ALA A 102 3.71 -4.18 1.58
CA ALA A 102 2.61 -3.83 2.47
C ALA A 102 1.71 -2.73 1.88
N ALA A 103 2.29 -1.72 1.23
CA ALA A 103 1.56 -0.67 0.53
C ALA A 103 0.71 -1.23 -0.63
N ILE A 104 1.22 -2.20 -1.38
CA ILE A 104 0.48 -2.87 -2.47
C ILE A 104 -0.72 -3.63 -1.91
N LEU A 105 -0.53 -4.40 -0.82
CA LEU A 105 -1.59 -5.21 -0.22
C LEU A 105 -2.79 -4.38 0.24
N VAL A 106 -2.56 -3.14 0.68
CA VAL A 106 -3.64 -2.25 1.15
C VAL A 106 -4.06 -1.21 0.10
N ASP A 107 -3.60 -1.36 -1.14
CA ASP A 107 -3.81 -0.41 -2.24
C ASP A 107 -3.48 1.04 -1.84
N PHE A 108 -2.36 1.24 -1.13
CA PHE A 108 -1.85 2.56 -0.77
C PHE A 108 -1.17 3.23 -1.97
N GLU A 109 -1.61 4.41 -2.38
CA GLU A 109 -0.95 5.24 -3.39
C GLU A 109 -0.62 6.62 -2.83
N PRO A 110 0.61 7.14 -2.94
CA PRO A 110 1.61 6.75 -3.95
C PRO A 110 2.57 5.64 -3.47
N ARG A 111 2.76 4.63 -4.34
CA ARG A 111 3.70 3.52 -4.16
C ARG A 111 4.56 3.36 -5.42
N PRO A 112 5.82 2.90 -5.33
CA PRO A 112 6.60 2.59 -4.13
C PRO A 112 7.13 3.85 -3.40
N PHE A 113 7.85 3.67 -2.29
CA PHE A 113 8.36 4.76 -1.43
C PHE A 113 9.06 5.89 -2.19
N LYS A 114 9.79 5.58 -3.27
CA LYS A 114 10.42 6.60 -4.13
C LYS A 114 9.41 7.63 -4.64
N LYS A 115 8.25 7.18 -5.13
CA LYS A 115 7.17 8.06 -5.59
C LYS A 115 6.53 8.83 -4.44
N PHE A 116 6.37 8.20 -3.28
CA PHE A 116 5.88 8.89 -2.08
C PHE A 116 6.81 10.03 -1.68
N HIS A 117 8.11 9.77 -1.61
CA HIS A 117 9.11 10.76 -1.27
C HIS A 117 9.16 11.91 -2.29
N GLU A 118 9.08 11.61 -3.59
CA GLU A 118 9.00 12.64 -4.64
C GLU A 118 7.73 13.49 -4.51
N LYS A 119 6.58 12.87 -4.23
CA LYS A 119 5.31 13.59 -4.00
C LYS A 119 5.41 14.51 -2.80
N CYS A 120 5.92 14.02 -1.65
CA CYS A 120 6.12 14.85 -0.46
C CYS A 120 6.99 16.08 -0.77
N ARG A 121 8.12 15.89 -1.48
CA ARG A 121 9.00 16.99 -1.87
C ARG A 121 8.31 18.01 -2.79
N LEU A 122 7.51 17.53 -3.74
CA LEU A 122 6.77 18.42 -4.66
C LEU A 122 5.70 19.24 -3.93
N GLU A 123 4.97 18.64 -2.98
CA GLU A 123 3.98 19.36 -2.17
C GLU A 123 4.65 20.42 -1.26
N GLU A 124 5.84 20.14 -0.71
CA GLU A 124 6.64 21.13 0.03
C GLU A 124 7.03 22.32 -0.87
N THR A 125 7.47 22.06 -2.11
CA THR A 125 7.86 23.15 -3.04
C THR A 125 6.67 24.00 -3.52
N LYS A 126 5.49 23.41 -3.67
CA LYS A 126 4.26 24.15 -4.04
C LYS A 126 3.84 25.12 -2.93
N GLN A 127 4.04 24.77 -1.67
CA GLN A 127 3.71 25.65 -0.54
C GLN A 127 4.68 26.85 -0.44
N ILE A 128 5.91 26.73 -0.95
CA ILE A 128 6.91 27.81 -0.93
C ILE A 128 6.64 28.84 -2.05
N GLY A 129 6.01 28.46 -3.16
CA GLY A 129 5.70 29.35 -4.30
C GLY A 129 4.54 30.34 -4.07
N THR A 130 3.87 30.30 -2.91
CA THR A 130 2.69 31.12 -2.59
C THR A 130 2.84 31.90 -1.27
N ILE A 131 4.07 32.26 -0.85
CA ILE A 131 4.30 33.05 0.35
C ILE A 131 4.67 34.50 -0.01
N ASP A 132 3.67 35.24 -0.49
CA ASP A 132 3.56 36.68 -0.25
C ASP A 132 2.39 36.92 0.71
N LYS A 133 2.56 36.46 1.97
CA LYS A 133 2.07 37.10 3.21
C LYS A 133 2.38 36.22 4.42
N PRO A 134 2.83 36.80 5.54
CA PRO A 134 3.18 36.03 6.72
C PRO A 134 1.93 35.74 7.55
N LYS A 135 1.79 34.50 8.06
CA LYS A 135 1.57 34.24 9.50
C LYS A 135 1.39 32.75 9.83
N LYS A 136 2.19 32.37 10.84
CA LYS A 136 1.93 31.47 11.97
C LYS A 136 1.74 29.98 11.71
N ALA A 137 2.75 29.23 12.15
CA ALA A 137 2.67 27.84 12.54
C ALA A 137 1.52 27.59 13.53
N VAL A 138 0.55 26.77 13.13
CA VAL A 138 -0.23 25.90 14.04
C VAL A 138 -0.51 24.60 13.28
N LYS A 139 -0.07 23.49 13.88
CA LYS A 139 -0.28 22.11 13.43
C LYS A 139 -1.78 21.79 13.42
N ASN A 140 -2.30 21.26 12.33
CA ASN A 140 -3.57 20.53 12.33
C ASN A 140 -3.35 19.14 11.72
N GLU A 141 -3.36 18.12 12.57
CA GLU A 141 -3.23 16.69 12.23
C GLU A 141 -4.36 16.19 11.30
N LYS A 142 -5.41 17.01 11.11
CA LYS A 142 -6.57 16.72 10.25
C LYS A 142 -6.30 16.99 8.76
N GLU A 143 -5.36 17.86 8.39
CA GLU A 143 -5.09 18.19 6.97
C GLU A 143 -4.28 17.10 6.25
N VAL A 144 -3.43 16.35 6.96
CA VAL A 144 -2.67 15.24 6.36
C VAL A 144 -3.60 14.13 5.84
N ILE A 145 -4.80 14.01 6.42
CA ILE A 145 -5.81 13.02 6.03
C ILE A 145 -6.53 13.44 4.73
N ASP A 146 -6.56 14.73 4.39
CA ASP A 146 -7.32 15.27 3.24
C ASP A 146 -6.52 15.29 1.92
N ILE A 147 -5.20 15.10 1.97
CA ILE A 147 -4.32 15.10 0.78
C ILE A 147 -4.44 13.81 -0.05
N PHE A 148 -5.05 12.76 0.51
CA PHE A 148 -5.26 11.50 -0.19
C PHE A 148 -6.71 11.39 -0.66
N LYS A 149 -7.04 12.16 -1.71
CA LYS A 149 -8.24 11.93 -2.51
C LYS A 149 -8.05 10.60 -3.27
N TRP A 150 -8.39 9.50 -2.61
CA TRP A 150 -8.18 8.12 -3.05
C TRP A 150 -8.81 7.83 -4.42
N ARG A 151 -7.97 7.76 -5.46
CA ARG A 151 -8.41 7.44 -6.82
C ARG A 151 -8.46 5.92 -7.03
N LYS A 152 -9.53 5.34 -6.48
CA LYS A 152 -10.30 4.18 -6.97
C LYS A 152 -9.67 3.31 -8.07
N ARG A 153 -8.95 2.26 -7.67
CA ARG A 153 -8.79 1.03 -8.45
C ARG A 153 -9.96 0.05 -8.26
N TYR A 154 -10.59 0.04 -7.09
CA TYR A 154 -11.82 -0.71 -6.80
C TYR A 154 -13.09 -0.29 -7.57
N LYS A 155 -13.06 0.75 -8.43
CA LYS A 155 -14.25 1.07 -9.27
C LYS A 155 -14.42 0.16 -10.49
N SER A 156 -13.44 -0.69 -10.81
CA SER A 156 -13.54 -1.67 -11.91
C SER A 156 -14.29 -2.94 -11.46
N ILE A 157 -13.91 -3.50 -10.30
CA ILE A 157 -14.43 -4.78 -9.80
C ILE A 157 -15.89 -4.63 -9.31
N GLY A 158 -16.24 -3.51 -8.67
CA GLY A 158 -17.62 -3.24 -8.24
C GLY A 158 -18.64 -2.94 -9.35
N ARG A 159 -18.21 -2.73 -10.61
CA ARG A 159 -19.12 -2.57 -11.74
C ARG A 159 -19.66 -3.91 -12.25
N ASN A 160 -18.86 -4.97 -12.18
CA ASN A 160 -19.31 -6.31 -12.58
C ASN A 160 -20.34 -6.90 -11.61
N LEU A 161 -20.20 -6.66 -10.29
CA LEU A 161 -21.15 -7.22 -9.32
C LEU A 161 -22.56 -6.59 -9.41
N ARG A 162 -22.66 -5.29 -9.75
CA ARG A 162 -23.94 -4.59 -9.93
C ARG A 162 -24.68 -4.99 -11.21
N GLN A 163 -23.96 -5.38 -12.26
CA GLN A 163 -24.57 -5.91 -13.48
C GLN A 163 -25.08 -7.35 -13.30
N VAL A 164 -24.38 -8.17 -12.50
CA VAL A 164 -24.79 -9.57 -12.22
C VAL A 164 -26.00 -9.64 -11.27
N MET A 165 -26.10 -8.73 -10.31
CA MET A 165 -27.24 -8.64 -9.37
C MET A 165 -28.50 -7.98 -9.96
N ALA A 166 -28.43 -7.40 -11.16
CA ALA A 166 -29.58 -6.78 -11.85
C ALA A 166 -30.27 -7.75 -12.84
N LEU A 167 -29.80 -9.01 -12.90
CA LEU A 167 -30.31 -10.08 -13.76
C LEU A 167 -30.97 -11.23 -12.96
N PHE A 168 -31.14 -11.03 -11.65
CA PHE A 168 -31.97 -11.84 -10.75
C PHE A 168 -33.01 -10.95 -10.09
#